data_AF-A0A8T0PHV2-F1
#
_entry.id   AF-A0A8T0PHV2-F1
#
_cell.length_a   1.000
_cell.length_b   1.000
_cell.length_c   1.000
_cell.angle_alpha   90.00
_cell.angle_beta   90.00
_cell.angle_gamma   90.00
#
_symmetry.space_group_name_H-M   'P 1'
#
loop_
_entity.id
_entity.type
_entity.pdbx_description
1 polymer ?
#
loop_
_entity_poly.entity_id
_entity_poly.type
_entity_poly.pdbx_seq_one_letter_code
_entity_poly.pdbx_strand_id
1 'polypeptide(L)'
;MLYHDDSNIIVLVTTRSEVVAERICTNLQPHKILPLTNDVYWDIIKQRSGFEDRNDKEQLMGIGLEIAQKCGGVALAALSLGFTLRSMNFHEWMKVKDSDIWNEPVSKDFSLPNQFLASLMLSYSYMSPCLKPCFTYCATFPKGHKIVKHDLIYQWIALDFIKPTKLLSNMQLCEKYIVQLVGLSFFEQPVSPKVCYFSIPIPHSIFFLTSII
;
A
#
# COMPACT_ATOMS: atom_id res chain seq x y z
N MET A 1 20.58 -13.14 -4.23
CA MET A 1 21.43 -14.27 -3.81
C MET A 1 21.29 -15.37 -4.83
N LEU A 2 22.34 -16.15 -5.10
CA LEU A 2 22.36 -17.24 -6.08
C LEU A 2 22.90 -18.48 -5.35
N TYR A 3 22.24 -19.62 -5.47
CA TYR A 3 22.71 -20.93 -4.98
C TYR A 3 23.25 -21.75 -6.17
N HIS A 4 24.16 -22.70 -5.93
CA HIS A 4 24.79 -23.50 -6.99
C HIS A 4 24.74 -24.99 -6.64
N ASP A 5 24.16 -25.81 -7.53
CA ASP A 5 24.18 -27.28 -7.50
C ASP A 5 24.32 -27.76 -8.96
N ASP A 6 24.79 -29.00 -9.19
CA ASP A 6 25.32 -29.54 -10.46
C ASP A 6 24.34 -29.61 -11.66
N SER A 7 23.16 -29.02 -11.52
CA SER A 7 22.28 -28.58 -12.61
C SER A 7 22.06 -27.07 -12.41
N ASN A 8 22.62 -26.20 -13.26
CA ASN A 8 22.68 -24.73 -13.08
C ASN A 8 21.34 -24.06 -12.68
N ILE A 9 20.96 -24.13 -11.41
CA ILE A 9 19.75 -23.54 -10.84
C ILE A 9 20.19 -22.43 -9.90
N ILE A 10 19.87 -21.21 -10.28
CA ILE A 10 20.17 -20.01 -9.52
C ILE A 10 18.97 -19.67 -8.63
N VAL A 11 19.09 -19.83 -7.31
CA VAL A 11 18.01 -19.52 -6.35
C VAL A 11 18.19 -18.14 -5.72
N LEU A 12 17.22 -17.24 -5.95
CA LEU A 12 17.13 -15.92 -5.33
C LEU A 12 16.21 -15.92 -4.10
N VAL A 13 16.83 -15.79 -2.92
CA VAL A 13 16.11 -15.68 -1.64
C VAL A 13 16.03 -14.21 -1.22
N THR A 14 14.84 -13.79 -0.77
CA THR A 14 14.61 -12.50 -0.10
C THR A 14 14.03 -12.75 1.29
N THR A 15 14.49 -12.01 2.29
CA THR A 15 14.01 -12.12 3.67
C THR A 15 14.08 -10.76 4.37
N ARG A 16 13.18 -10.53 5.33
CA ARG A 16 13.23 -9.36 6.22
C ARG A 16 14.06 -9.59 7.47
N SER A 17 14.49 -10.83 7.72
CA SER A 17 15.28 -11.20 8.91
C SER A 17 16.75 -11.35 8.54
N GLU A 18 17.58 -10.49 9.12
CA GLU A 18 19.04 -10.53 8.97
C GLU A 18 19.59 -11.88 9.46
N VAL A 19 19.09 -12.38 10.58
CA VAL A 19 19.43 -13.72 11.13
C VAL A 19 19.13 -14.85 10.13
N VAL A 20 17.99 -14.79 9.43
CA VAL A 20 17.65 -15.80 8.41
C VAL A 20 18.58 -15.66 7.20
N ALA A 21 18.92 -14.44 6.80
CA ALA A 21 19.83 -14.20 5.68
C ALA A 21 21.23 -14.76 5.95
N GLU A 22 21.76 -14.53 7.16
CA GLU A 22 23.05 -15.05 7.60
C GLU A 22 23.07 -16.59 7.70
N ARG A 23 21.98 -17.20 8.16
CA ARG A 23 21.88 -18.68 8.27
C ARG A 23 21.79 -19.39 6.94
N ILE A 24 21.10 -18.81 5.95
CA ILE A 24 20.91 -19.43 4.63
C ILE A 24 22.18 -19.29 3.77
N CYS A 25 22.92 -18.19 3.92
CA CYS A 25 24.14 -17.94 3.17
C CYS A 25 25.39 -18.23 4.00
N THR A 26 25.82 -19.49 4.04
CA THR A 26 27.09 -19.86 4.69
C THR A 26 28.32 -19.30 3.95
N ASN A 27 28.21 -19.04 2.65
CA ASN A 27 29.36 -18.74 1.77
C ASN A 27 29.30 -17.37 1.07
N LEU A 28 28.25 -16.57 1.29
CA LEU A 28 28.05 -15.26 0.65
C LEU A 28 27.55 -14.24 1.66
N GLN A 29 28.03 -13.00 1.56
CA GLN A 29 27.51 -11.91 2.37
C GLN A 29 26.10 -11.52 1.89
N PRO A 30 25.09 -11.47 2.79
CA PRO A 30 23.76 -11.00 2.44
C PRO A 30 23.78 -9.58 1.86
N HIS A 31 23.12 -9.37 0.71
CA HIS A 31 22.92 -8.03 0.18
C HIS A 31 21.76 -7.33 0.91
N LYS A 32 22.08 -6.30 1.69
CA LYS A 32 21.09 -5.49 2.40
C LYS A 32 20.53 -4.43 1.46
N ILE A 33 19.23 -4.51 1.17
CA ILE A 33 18.52 -3.47 0.42
C ILE A 33 18.47 -2.21 1.28
N LEU A 34 19.06 -1.13 0.80
CA LEU A 34 19.05 0.17 1.48
C LEU A 34 17.71 0.88 1.24
N PRO A 35 17.22 1.68 2.20
CA PRO A 35 16.07 2.55 1.98
C PRO A 35 16.31 3.50 0.79
N LEU A 36 15.25 3.80 0.04
CA LEU A 36 15.31 4.84 -0.99
C LEU A 36 15.51 6.22 -0.33
N THR A 37 16.07 7.16 -1.09
CA THR A 37 16.25 8.55 -0.65
C THR A 37 14.91 9.29 -0.65
N ASN A 38 14.85 10.39 0.11
CA ASN A 38 13.68 11.26 0.16
C ASN A 38 13.31 11.82 -1.22
N ASP A 39 14.29 12.08 -2.08
CA ASP A 39 14.07 12.55 -3.45
C ASP A 39 13.33 11.50 -4.29
N VAL A 40 13.68 10.22 -4.14
CA VAL A 40 12.99 9.13 -4.83
C VAL A 40 11.56 8.96 -4.32
N TYR A 41 11.32 9.09 -3.01
CA TYR A 41 9.95 9.09 -2.49
C TYR A 41 9.14 10.27 -3.03
N TRP A 42 9.77 11.44 -3.13
CA TRP A 42 9.11 12.61 -3.69
C TRP A 42 8.77 12.40 -5.18
N ASP A 43 9.67 11.83 -5.96
CA ASP A 43 9.39 11.47 -7.36
C ASP A 43 8.22 10.48 -7.50
N ILE A 44 8.17 9.46 -6.64
CA ILE A 44 7.03 8.53 -6.59
C ILE A 44 5.73 9.28 -6.28
N ILE A 45 5.73 10.16 -5.26
CA ILE A 45 4.53 10.94 -4.89
C ILE A 45 4.11 11.84 -6.05
N LYS A 46 5.04 12.55 -6.71
CA LYS A 46 4.74 13.39 -7.86
C LYS A 46 4.07 12.60 -8.97
N GLN A 47 4.64 11.44 -9.33
CA GLN A 47 4.09 10.58 -10.36
C GLN A 47 2.68 10.09 -10.01
N ARG A 48 2.48 9.63 -8.77
CA ARG A 48 1.21 9.01 -8.35
C ARG A 48 0.09 10.02 -8.11
N SER A 49 0.44 11.24 -7.69
CA SER A 49 -0.52 12.33 -7.47
C SER A 49 -0.85 13.12 -8.73
N GLY A 50 -0.15 12.90 -9.84
CA GLY A 50 -0.28 13.73 -11.04
C GLY A 50 0.22 15.16 -10.83
N PHE A 51 1.24 15.32 -9.99
CA PHE A 51 1.71 16.62 -9.48
C PHE A 51 2.10 17.61 -10.57
N GLU A 52 2.77 17.14 -11.64
CA GLU A 52 3.28 18.02 -12.69
C GLU A 52 2.18 18.74 -13.47
N ASP A 53 0.99 18.13 -13.55
CA ASP A 53 -0.19 18.65 -14.25
C ASP A 53 -1.05 19.56 -13.36
N ARG A 54 -0.63 19.83 -12.12
CA ARG A 54 -1.40 20.64 -11.16
C ARG A 54 -1.12 22.13 -11.31
N ASN A 55 -2.18 22.91 -11.22
CA ASN A 55 -2.09 24.39 -11.22
C ASN A 55 -1.48 24.95 -9.92
N ASP A 56 -1.60 24.22 -8.80
CA ASP A 56 -1.12 24.63 -7.47
C ASP A 56 0.24 23.98 -7.08
N LYS A 57 0.96 23.41 -8.05
CA LYS A 57 2.18 22.61 -7.80
C LYS A 57 3.28 23.35 -7.03
N GLU A 58 3.50 24.64 -7.32
CA GLU A 58 4.53 25.44 -6.66
C GLU A 58 4.26 25.58 -5.16
N GLN A 59 2.99 25.73 -4.79
CA GLN A 59 2.57 25.82 -3.38
C GLN A 59 2.68 24.46 -2.67
N LEU A 60 2.41 23.38 -3.41
CA LEU A 60 2.44 22.01 -2.87
C LEU A 60 3.84 21.40 -2.77
N MET A 61 4.84 21.96 -3.45
CA MET A 61 6.19 21.38 -3.51
C MET A 61 6.81 21.19 -2.11
N GLY A 62 6.73 22.21 -1.25
CA GLY A 62 7.26 22.13 0.11
C GLY A 62 6.52 21.08 0.95
N ILE A 63 5.19 21.06 0.88
CA ILE A 63 4.36 20.09 1.60
C ILE A 63 4.66 18.66 1.13
N GLY A 64 4.80 18.45 -0.18
CA GLY A 64 5.10 17.16 -0.77
C GLY A 64 6.45 16.59 -0.35
N LEU A 65 7.48 17.43 -0.27
CA LEU A 65 8.80 17.06 0.23
C LEU A 65 8.75 16.64 1.70
N GLU A 66 8.02 17.37 2.55
CA GLU A 66 7.85 16.99 3.96
C GLU A 66 7.12 15.65 4.10
N ILE A 67 6.05 15.40 3.31
CA ILE A 67 5.36 14.11 3.30
C ILE A 67 6.30 12.99 2.83
N ALA A 68 7.12 13.22 1.81
CA ALA A 68 8.10 12.25 1.30
C ALA A 68 9.11 11.85 2.38
N GLN A 69 9.60 12.81 3.17
CA GLN A 69 10.51 12.55 4.29
C GLN A 69 9.84 11.68 5.38
N LYS A 70 8.53 11.85 5.61
CA LYS A 70 7.76 11.06 6.57
C LYS A 70 7.46 9.63 6.12
N CYS A 71 7.64 9.27 4.84
CA CYS A 71 7.38 7.92 4.33
C CYS A 71 8.37 6.85 4.83
N GLY A 72 9.45 7.25 5.50
CA GLY A 72 10.19 6.37 6.42
C GLY A 72 10.86 5.16 5.81
N GLY A 73 11.35 5.28 4.56
CA GLY A 73 12.18 4.23 3.97
C GLY A 73 11.42 3.14 3.20
N VAL A 74 10.10 3.24 3.04
CA VAL A 74 9.29 2.20 2.38
C VAL A 74 8.57 2.75 1.15
N ALA A 75 8.94 2.26 -0.04
CA ALA A 75 8.36 2.71 -1.32
C ALA A 75 6.83 2.59 -1.37
N LEU A 76 6.27 1.56 -0.73
CA LEU A 76 4.83 1.31 -0.67
C LEU A 76 4.07 2.46 0.05
N ALA A 77 4.68 3.09 1.05
CA ALA A 77 4.09 4.26 1.72
C ALA A 77 3.94 5.44 0.76
N ALA A 78 5.00 5.76 0.01
CA ALA A 78 5.00 6.83 -0.99
C ALA A 78 4.01 6.54 -2.14
N LEU A 79 3.92 5.29 -2.59
CA LEU A 79 2.95 4.87 -3.62
C LEU A 79 1.50 5.07 -3.17
N SER A 80 1.19 4.65 -1.94
CA SER A 80 -0.14 4.78 -1.35
C SER A 80 -0.53 6.24 -1.14
N LEU A 81 0.31 7.01 -0.44
CA LEU A 81 0.05 8.43 -0.17
C LEU A 81 0.00 9.26 -1.45
N GLY A 82 0.90 9.00 -2.41
CA GLY A 82 0.85 9.69 -3.70
C GLY A 82 -0.48 9.49 -4.42
N PHE A 83 -1.06 8.29 -4.37
CA PHE A 83 -2.40 8.06 -4.92
C PHE A 83 -3.49 8.76 -4.11
N THR A 84 -3.44 8.70 -2.76
CA THR A 84 -4.37 9.40 -1.87
C THR A 84 -4.39 10.92 -2.13
N LEU A 85 -3.23 11.53 -2.33
CA LEU A 85 -3.04 12.96 -2.54
C LEU A 85 -3.53 13.45 -3.91
N ARG A 86 -3.73 12.54 -4.89
CA ARG A 86 -4.11 12.87 -6.27
C ARG A 86 -5.38 13.73 -6.36
N SER A 87 -6.38 13.41 -5.56
CA SER A 87 -7.68 14.10 -5.56
C SER A 87 -7.80 15.21 -4.51
N MET A 88 -6.71 15.55 -3.83
CA MET A 88 -6.71 16.48 -2.72
C MET A 88 -6.31 17.90 -3.13
N ASN A 89 -6.85 18.90 -2.43
CA ASN A 89 -6.45 20.30 -2.53
C ASN A 89 -5.30 20.64 -1.55
N PHE A 90 -4.79 21.87 -1.64
CA PHE A 90 -3.71 22.37 -0.77
C PHE A 90 -3.97 22.17 0.74
N HIS A 91 -5.16 22.48 1.24
CA HIS A 91 -5.48 22.32 2.66
C HIS A 91 -5.51 20.85 3.09
N GLU A 92 -5.95 19.95 2.22
CA GLU A 92 -5.95 18.52 2.49
C GLU A 92 -4.53 17.93 2.50
N TRP A 93 -3.65 18.38 1.60
CA TRP A 93 -2.22 18.05 1.66
C TRP A 93 -1.59 18.51 2.98
N MET A 94 -1.91 19.72 3.44
CA MET A 94 -1.45 20.23 4.72
C MET A 94 -1.96 19.39 5.89
N LYS A 95 -3.24 18.99 5.88
CA LYS A 95 -3.80 18.08 6.90
C LYS A 95 -3.10 16.71 6.92
N VAL A 96 -2.75 16.16 5.76
CA VAL A 96 -1.95 14.92 5.69
C VAL A 96 -0.57 15.15 6.30
N LYS A 97 0.11 16.24 5.93
CA LYS A 97 1.45 16.60 6.43
C LYS A 97 1.46 16.76 7.95
N ASP A 98 0.48 17.45 8.50
CA ASP A 98 0.42 17.85 9.91
C ASP A 98 -0.43 16.92 10.79
N SER A 99 -0.83 15.76 10.26
CA SER A 99 -1.65 14.80 11.00
C SER A 99 -0.90 14.21 12.21
N ASP A 100 -1.60 14.11 13.34
CA ASP A 100 -1.10 13.47 14.56
C ASP A 100 -0.79 11.96 14.36
N ILE A 101 -1.40 11.32 13.35
CA ILE A 101 -1.18 9.91 12.99
C ILE A 101 0.30 9.61 12.76
N TRP A 102 1.10 10.59 12.32
CA TRP A 102 2.54 10.44 12.14
C TRP A 102 3.31 10.15 13.43
N ASN A 103 2.80 10.64 14.57
CA ASN A 103 3.47 10.60 15.86
C ASN A 103 2.84 9.55 16.80
N GLU A 104 1.65 9.04 16.48
CA GLU A 104 1.00 8.01 17.26
C GLU A 104 1.59 6.62 16.99
N PRO A 105 1.73 5.76 18.02
CA PRO A 105 2.12 4.38 17.85
C PRO A 105 0.97 3.61 17.20
N VAL A 106 1.06 3.39 15.88
CA VAL A 106 -0.01 2.78 15.09
C VAL A 106 -0.18 1.29 15.41
N SER A 107 0.87 0.61 15.85
CA SER A 107 0.80 -0.80 16.24
C SER A 107 1.76 -1.12 17.38
N LYS A 108 1.42 -2.10 18.21
CA LYS A 108 2.34 -2.71 19.20
C LYS A 108 3.32 -3.69 18.55
N ASP A 109 3.10 -4.03 17.29
CA ASP A 109 4.00 -4.86 16.49
C ASP A 109 5.12 -3.98 15.90
N PHE A 110 6.32 -4.10 16.50
CA PHE A 110 7.52 -3.38 16.09
C PHE A 110 8.22 -3.98 14.86
N SER A 111 7.64 -4.99 14.21
CA SER A 111 8.23 -5.60 13.00
C SER A 111 8.22 -4.66 11.78
N LEU A 112 7.49 -3.54 11.84
CA LEU A 112 7.43 -2.53 10.80
C LEU A 112 7.73 -1.13 11.33
N PRO A 113 8.31 -0.25 10.50
CA PRO A 113 8.49 1.16 10.86
C PRO A 113 7.13 1.83 11.14
N ASN A 114 7.02 2.58 12.25
CA ASN A 114 5.78 3.31 12.58
C ASN A 114 5.36 4.27 11.45
N GLN A 115 6.33 4.92 10.81
CA GLN A 115 6.13 5.82 9.67
C GLN A 115 5.46 5.13 8.48
N PHE A 116 5.82 3.87 8.20
CA PHE A 116 5.15 3.08 7.17
C PHE A 116 3.68 2.81 7.54
N LEU A 117 3.42 2.40 8.78
CA LEU A 117 2.06 2.14 9.27
C LEU A 117 1.20 3.42 9.27
N ALA A 118 1.76 4.55 9.72
CA ALA A 118 1.12 5.87 9.71
C ALA A 118 0.73 6.30 8.29
N SER A 119 1.62 6.09 7.31
CA SER A 119 1.34 6.40 5.90
C SER A 119 0.14 5.63 5.35
N LEU A 120 0.05 4.33 5.67
CA LEU A 120 -1.08 3.50 5.27
C LEU A 120 -2.34 3.83 6.04
N MET A 121 -2.24 4.16 7.32
CA MET A 121 -3.36 4.61 8.14
C MET A 121 -3.94 5.93 7.63
N LEU A 122 -3.09 6.87 7.20
CA LEU A 122 -3.52 8.09 6.51
C LEU A 122 -4.22 7.77 5.20
N SER A 123 -3.64 6.88 4.39
CA SER A 123 -4.28 6.45 3.14
C SER A 123 -5.66 5.82 3.38
N TYR A 124 -5.81 5.06 4.47
CA TYR A 124 -7.10 4.52 4.92
C TYR A 124 -8.04 5.58 5.49
N SER A 125 -7.57 6.55 6.29
CA SER A 125 -8.44 7.54 6.92
C SER A 125 -9.17 8.38 5.88
N TYR A 126 -8.46 8.74 4.80
CA TYR A 126 -8.98 9.47 3.64
C TYR A 126 -9.64 8.58 2.57
N MET A 127 -9.66 7.26 2.76
CA MET A 127 -10.41 6.36 1.90
C MET A 127 -11.91 6.66 1.97
N SER A 128 -12.62 6.54 0.85
CA SER A 128 -14.07 6.71 0.82
C SER A 128 -14.75 5.78 1.85
N PRO A 129 -15.71 6.27 2.66
CA PRO A 129 -16.41 5.44 3.63
C PRO A 129 -17.09 4.19 3.04
N CYS A 130 -17.53 4.25 1.78
CA CYS A 130 -18.14 3.11 1.10
C CYS A 130 -17.13 2.03 0.68
N LEU A 131 -15.85 2.40 0.54
CA LEU A 131 -14.77 1.45 0.20
C LEU A 131 -14.21 0.74 1.44
N LYS A 132 -14.26 1.38 2.61
CA LYS A 132 -13.68 0.85 3.86
C LYS A 132 -14.19 -0.56 4.22
N PRO A 133 -15.50 -0.88 4.17
CA PRO A 133 -15.97 -2.24 4.47
C PRO A 133 -15.41 -3.30 3.52
N CYS A 134 -15.33 -2.98 2.23
CA CYS A 134 -14.75 -3.86 1.21
C CYS A 134 -13.27 -4.14 1.51
N PHE A 135 -12.52 -3.10 1.88
CA PHE A 135 -11.13 -3.23 2.28
C PHE A 135 -10.95 -4.02 3.58
N THR A 136 -11.72 -3.71 4.63
CA THR A 136 -11.65 -4.41 5.92
C THR A 136 -11.99 -5.89 5.77
N TYR A 137 -12.95 -6.26 4.92
CA TYR A 137 -13.26 -7.66 4.63
C TYR A 137 -12.04 -8.43 4.09
N CYS A 138 -11.13 -7.76 3.40
CA CYS A 138 -9.93 -8.40 2.85
C CYS A 138 -9.00 -8.95 3.95
N ALA A 139 -9.13 -8.48 5.19
CA ALA A 139 -8.43 -9.02 6.36
C ALA A 139 -8.80 -10.48 6.69
N THR A 140 -9.90 -10.99 6.15
CA THR A 140 -10.28 -12.39 6.33
C THR A 140 -9.40 -13.36 5.53
N PHE A 141 -8.70 -12.88 4.50
CA PHE A 141 -7.81 -13.70 3.68
C PHE A 141 -6.39 -13.74 4.28
N PRO A 142 -5.72 -14.91 4.36
CA PRO A 142 -4.38 -14.98 4.89
C PRO A 142 -3.39 -14.15 4.07
N LYS A 143 -2.30 -13.68 4.71
CA LYS A 143 -1.28 -12.88 4.02
C LYS A 143 -0.70 -13.65 2.84
N GLY A 144 -0.58 -13.00 1.68
CA GLY A 144 -0.09 -13.63 0.45
C GLY A 144 -1.09 -14.57 -0.23
N HIS A 145 -2.34 -14.64 0.26
CA HIS A 145 -3.39 -15.37 -0.42
C HIS A 145 -3.72 -14.75 -1.78
N LYS A 146 -3.90 -15.60 -2.79
CA LYS A 146 -4.31 -15.19 -4.14
C LYS A 146 -5.83 -15.11 -4.19
N ILE A 147 -6.36 -13.89 -4.20
CA ILE A 147 -7.80 -13.65 -4.22
C ILE A 147 -8.27 -13.48 -5.67
N VAL A 148 -9.22 -14.31 -6.14
CA VAL A 148 -9.84 -14.13 -7.46
C VAL A 148 -10.71 -12.87 -7.45
N LYS A 149 -10.48 -11.96 -8.39
CA LYS A 149 -11.20 -10.68 -8.48
C LYS A 149 -12.72 -10.83 -8.46
N HIS A 150 -13.26 -11.67 -9.34
CA HIS A 150 -14.71 -11.81 -9.48
C HIS A 150 -15.35 -12.41 -8.22
N ASP A 151 -14.70 -13.39 -7.60
CA ASP A 151 -15.18 -14.00 -6.35
C ASP A 151 -15.24 -12.96 -5.22
N LEU A 152 -14.20 -12.13 -5.09
CA LEU A 152 -14.17 -11.04 -4.11
C LEU A 152 -15.28 -10.02 -4.34
N ILE A 153 -15.53 -9.65 -5.60
CA ILE A 153 -16.62 -8.74 -5.95
C ILE A 153 -17.97 -9.34 -5.58
N TYR A 154 -18.22 -10.62 -5.92
CA TYR A 154 -19.46 -11.29 -5.56
C TYR A 154 -19.64 -11.39 -4.04
N GLN A 155 -18.57 -11.64 -3.28
CA GLN A 155 -18.61 -11.63 -1.82
C GLN A 155 -18.98 -10.24 -1.27
N TRP A 156 -18.37 -9.16 -1.78
CA TRP A 156 -18.73 -7.80 -1.35
C TRP A 156 -20.19 -7.44 -1.64
N ILE A 157 -20.73 -7.88 -2.79
CA ILE A 157 -22.13 -7.68 -3.13
C ILE A 157 -23.04 -8.52 -2.22
N ALA A 158 -22.72 -9.79 -2.01
CA ALA A 158 -23.51 -10.70 -1.18
C ALA A 158 -23.56 -10.28 0.30
N LEU A 159 -22.49 -9.66 0.79
CA LEU A 159 -22.39 -9.10 2.14
C LEU A 159 -22.98 -7.69 2.26
N ASP A 160 -23.59 -7.17 1.19
CA ASP A 160 -24.23 -5.85 1.13
C ASP A 160 -23.30 -4.67 1.50
N PHE A 161 -22.00 -4.81 1.20
CA PHE A 161 -21.04 -3.70 1.37
C PHE A 161 -21.19 -2.61 0.31
N ILE A 162 -21.94 -2.91 -0.75
CA ILE A 162 -22.06 -2.09 -1.95
C ILE A 162 -23.43 -1.45 -1.98
N LYS A 163 -23.47 -0.14 -1.70
CA LYS A 163 -24.72 0.62 -1.82
C LYS A 163 -25.02 0.89 -3.30
N PRO A 164 -26.21 0.53 -3.80
CA PRO A 164 -26.61 0.82 -5.17
C PRO A 164 -26.56 2.32 -5.46
N THR A 165 -26.12 2.69 -6.66
CA THR A 165 -26.18 4.08 -7.13
C THR A 165 -27.04 4.16 -8.39
N LYS A 166 -27.62 5.33 -8.66
CA LYS A 166 -28.40 5.54 -9.90
C LYS A 166 -27.54 5.49 -11.18
N LEU A 167 -26.23 5.68 -11.05
CA LEU A 167 -25.30 5.89 -12.16
C LEU A 167 -24.49 4.64 -12.51
N LEU A 168 -24.18 3.81 -11.51
CA LEU A 168 -23.34 2.63 -11.67
C LEU A 168 -24.04 1.41 -11.10
N SER A 169 -23.99 0.31 -11.83
CA SER A 169 -24.33 -1.01 -11.29
C SER A 169 -23.37 -1.41 -10.16
N ASN A 170 -23.81 -2.31 -9.29
CA ASN A 170 -22.97 -2.84 -8.20
C ASN A 170 -21.64 -3.40 -8.73
N MET A 171 -21.68 -4.09 -9.88
CA MET A 171 -20.48 -4.63 -10.52
C MET A 171 -19.50 -3.52 -10.93
N GLN A 172 -19.98 -2.47 -11.60
CA GLN A 172 -19.12 -1.34 -12.02
C GLN A 172 -18.55 -0.58 -10.82
N LEU A 173 -19.33 -0.43 -9.74
CA LEU A 173 -18.87 0.21 -8.52
C LEU A 173 -17.77 -0.63 -7.83
N CYS A 174 -17.94 -1.95 -7.78
CA CYS A 174 -16.92 -2.85 -7.25
C CYS A 174 -15.62 -2.83 -8.08
N GLU A 175 -15.72 -2.82 -9.41
CA GLU A 175 -14.53 -2.70 -10.27
C GLU A 175 -13.80 -1.37 -10.01
N LYS A 176 -14.54 -0.27 -9.79
CA LYS A 176 -13.95 1.00 -9.36
C LYS A 176 -13.24 0.90 -8.01
N TYR A 177 -13.82 0.18 -7.05
CA TYR A 177 -13.21 -0.07 -5.75
C TYR A 177 -11.92 -0.89 -5.85
N ILE A 178 -11.90 -1.92 -6.68
CA ILE A 178 -10.69 -2.69 -7.00
C ILE A 178 -9.59 -1.76 -7.54
N VAL A 179 -9.92 -0.92 -8.54
CA VAL A 179 -8.94 0.03 -9.11
C VAL A 179 -8.42 1.00 -8.06
N GLN A 180 -9.27 1.47 -7.14
CA GLN A 180 -8.85 2.32 -6.02
C GLN A 180 -7.91 1.61 -5.05
N LEU A 181 -8.19 0.35 -4.68
CA LEU A 181 -7.33 -0.43 -3.78
C LEU A 181 -5.97 -0.78 -4.42
N VAL A 182 -5.94 -1.04 -5.72
CA VAL A 182 -4.69 -1.17 -6.48
C VAL A 182 -3.96 0.18 -6.53
N GLY A 183 -4.69 1.28 -6.69
CA GLY A 183 -4.16 2.65 -6.62
C GLY A 183 -3.47 2.95 -5.29
N LEU A 184 -4.10 2.58 -4.18
CA LEU A 184 -3.55 2.70 -2.83
C LEU A 184 -2.44 1.68 -2.53
N SER A 185 -2.09 0.81 -3.49
CA SER A 185 -1.13 -0.28 -3.32
C SER A 185 -1.50 -1.25 -2.19
N PHE A 186 -2.79 -1.35 -1.87
CA PHE A 186 -3.34 -2.35 -0.97
C PHE A 186 -3.61 -3.68 -1.66
N PHE A 187 -3.68 -3.67 -2.99
CA PHE A 187 -3.66 -4.86 -3.83
C PHE A 187 -2.53 -4.80 -4.86
N GLU A 188 -1.84 -5.92 -5.02
CA GLU A 188 -0.91 -6.15 -6.12
C GLU A 188 -1.59 -7.00 -7.20
N GLN A 189 -1.53 -6.56 -8.46
CA GLN A 189 -1.96 -7.37 -9.60
C GLN A 189 -0.84 -8.34 -10.03
N PRO A 190 -1.14 -9.62 -10.31
CA PRO A 190 -0.19 -10.54 -10.89
C PRO A 190 0.08 -10.16 -12.34
N VAL A 191 1.28 -10.50 -12.80
CA VAL A 191 1.76 -10.24 -14.17
C VAL A 191 0.98 -11.04 -15.24
N SER A 192 0.19 -12.05 -14.86
CA SER A 192 -0.51 -12.94 -15.81
C SER A 192 -2.00 -12.55 -16.01
N PRO A 193 -2.46 -12.37 -17.27
CA PRO A 193 -3.78 -11.85 -17.59
C PRO A 193 -4.93 -12.87 -17.59
N LYS A 194 -4.67 -14.18 -17.39
CA LYS A 194 -5.71 -15.21 -17.56
C LYS A 194 -6.72 -15.25 -16.40
N VAL A 195 -6.33 -14.82 -15.20
CA VAL A 195 -7.21 -14.63 -14.04
C VAL A 195 -6.62 -13.47 -13.21
N CYS A 196 -7.40 -12.42 -12.97
CA CYS A 196 -6.99 -11.34 -12.06
C CYS A 196 -7.00 -11.88 -10.63
N TYR A 197 -5.84 -12.24 -10.10
CA TYR A 197 -5.67 -12.43 -8.68
C TYR A 197 -5.29 -11.10 -8.01
N PHE A 198 -5.49 -10.98 -6.72
CA PHE A 198 -4.83 -9.96 -5.90
C PHE A 198 -4.06 -10.64 -4.79
N SER A 199 -2.96 -10.02 -4.39
CA SER A 199 -2.32 -10.31 -3.12
C SER A 199 -2.41 -9.06 -2.24
N ILE A 200 -2.59 -9.26 -0.95
CA ILE A 200 -2.54 -8.20 0.05
C ILE A 200 -1.09 -8.09 0.54
N PRO A 201 -0.34 -7.04 0.18
CA PRO A 201 1.07 -6.91 0.54
C PRO A 201 1.25 -6.41 1.99
N ILE A 202 0.20 -5.78 2.54
CA ILE A 202 0.19 -5.19 3.86
C ILE A 202 -0.12 -6.22 4.95
N PRO A 203 0.54 -6.14 6.12
CA PRO A 203 0.24 -7.05 7.21
C PRO A 203 -1.17 -6.89 7.75
N HIS A 204 -1.70 -8.01 8.23
CA HIS A 204 -2.99 -8.14 8.89
C HIS A 204 -3.22 -7.13 10.01
N SER A 205 -2.17 -6.78 10.75
CA SER A 205 -2.25 -5.80 11.84
C SER A 205 -2.86 -4.47 11.40
N ILE A 206 -2.63 -4.02 10.17
CA ILE A 206 -3.20 -2.76 9.66
C ILE A 206 -4.73 -2.82 9.57
N PHE A 207 -5.29 -3.98 9.26
CA PHE A 207 -6.74 -4.14 9.13
C PHE A 207 -7.42 -4.21 10.50
N PHE A 208 -6.78 -4.85 11.48
CA PHE A 208 -7.33 -4.97 12.84
C PHE A 208 -7.26 -3.67 13.65
N LEU A 209 -6.52 -2.66 13.19
CA LEU A 209 -6.52 -1.31 13.78
C LEU A 209 -7.83 -0.55 13.51
N THR A 210 -8.68 -1.06 12.62
CA THR A 210 -9.97 -0.45 12.29
C THR A 210 -11.11 -0.88 13.22
N SER A 211 -10.84 -1.78 14.19
CA SER A 211 -11.84 -2.32 15.12
C SER A 211 -11.78 -1.72 16.54
N ILE A 212 -10.97 -0.68 16.78
CA ILE A 212 -10.82 -0.02 18.11
C ILE A 212 -11.07 1.51 18.04
N ILE A 213 -11.82 1.99 17.04
CA ILE A 213 -12.41 3.33 17.04
C ILE A 213 -13.86 3.19 16.60
#